data_AF-A0A6Y4B4Y0-F1
#
_entry.id   AF-A0A6Y4B4Y0-F1
#
_cell.length_a   1.000
_cell.length_b   1.000
_cell.length_c   1.000
_cell.angle_alpha   90.00
_cell.angle_beta   90.00
_cell.angle_gamma   90.00
#
_symmetry.space_group_name_H-M   'P 1'
#
loop_
_entity.id
_entity.type
_entity.pdbx_description
1 polymer ?
#
loop_
_entity_poly.entity_id
_entity_poly.type
_entity_poly.pdbx_seq_one_letter_code
_entity_poly.pdbx_strand_id
1 'polypeptide(L)'
;MKLVLSFILLMFTVCWSPGTLAIDCYYGGKGGPVDKSVTIPSFAIPSTIGTGEKIWVSPIIKVPVYCDNNTQPDGQDEKIALWVSPQSGASDPYLQPGITFEGADHDAEGGPDAVDTGQCVG
;
A
#
# COMPACT_ATOMS: atom_id res chain seq x y z
N MET A 1 -1.52 -45.91 18.59
CA MET A 1 -0.26 -45.54 17.89
C MET A 1 -0.48 -44.50 16.77
N LYS A 2 -1.45 -44.66 15.86
CA LYS A 2 -1.71 -43.70 14.76
C LYS A 2 -2.02 -42.26 15.23
N LEU A 3 -2.82 -42.10 16.28
CA LEU A 3 -3.15 -40.78 16.87
C LEU A 3 -1.94 -40.07 17.49
N VAL A 4 -1.04 -40.81 18.15
CA VAL A 4 0.18 -40.25 18.77
C VAL A 4 1.17 -39.80 17.71
N LEU A 5 1.33 -40.59 16.64
CA LEU A 5 2.20 -40.25 15.51
C LEU A 5 1.68 -39.01 14.75
N SER A 6 0.35 -38.90 14.61
CA SER A 6 -0.30 -37.73 13.99
C SER A 6 -0.13 -36.46 14.83
N PHE A 7 -0.16 -36.58 16.16
CA PHE A 7 0.07 -35.45 17.08
C PHE A 7 1.51 -34.95 17.03
N ILE A 8 2.48 -35.87 16.97
CA ILE A 8 3.91 -35.54 16.85
C ILE A 8 4.20 -34.86 15.51
N LEU A 9 3.58 -35.35 14.42
CA LEU A 9 3.74 -34.75 13.10
C LEU A 9 3.15 -33.33 13.04
N LEU A 10 1.99 -33.10 13.67
CA LEU A 10 1.36 -31.78 13.76
C LEU A 10 2.21 -30.80 14.59
N MET A 11 2.85 -31.27 15.67
CA MET A 11 3.75 -30.42 16.47
C MET A 11 5.02 -30.03 15.69
N PHE A 12 5.54 -30.93 14.86
CA PHE A 12 6.72 -30.66 14.03
C PHE A 12 6.43 -29.63 12.93
N THR A 13 5.25 -29.65 12.31
CA THR A 13 4.90 -28.68 11.26
C THR A 13 4.66 -27.27 11.79
N VAL A 14 4.15 -27.11 13.02
CA VAL A 14 3.92 -25.79 13.63
C VAL A 14 5.24 -25.16 14.10
N CYS A 15 6.17 -25.97 14.62
CA CYS A 15 7.46 -25.51 15.14
C CYS A 15 8.45 -25.08 14.03
N TRP A 16 8.17 -25.43 12.77
CA TRP A 16 9.01 -25.13 11.60
C TRP A 16 8.37 -24.11 10.66
N SER A 17 7.40 -23.33 11.15
CA SER A 17 6.94 -22.18 10.39
C SER A 17 8.08 -21.15 10.32
N PRO A 18 8.54 -20.73 9.12
CA PRO A 18 9.42 -19.57 9.04
C PRO A 18 8.68 -18.41 9.70
N GLY A 19 9.35 -17.72 10.61
CA GLY A 19 8.80 -16.53 11.25
C GLY A 19 8.26 -15.60 10.17
N THR A 20 7.02 -15.15 10.32
CA THR A 20 6.47 -14.13 9.44
C THR A 20 7.34 -12.91 9.59
N LEU A 21 8.07 -12.56 8.54
CA LEU A 21 8.83 -11.31 8.47
C LEU A 21 7.80 -10.19 8.44
N ALA A 22 7.65 -9.49 9.56
CA ALA A 22 6.61 -8.48 9.74
C ALA A 22 7.28 -7.17 10.08
N ILE A 23 7.49 -6.35 9.05
CA ILE A 23 7.81 -4.95 9.23
C ILE A 23 6.57 -4.20 9.70
N ASP A 24 6.74 -3.39 10.73
CA ASP A 24 5.66 -2.60 11.31
C ASP A 24 5.71 -1.19 10.73
N CYS A 25 4.92 -0.93 9.70
CA CYS A 25 4.71 0.41 9.16
C CYS A 25 3.49 1.08 9.81
N TYR A 26 3.57 2.39 10.05
CA TYR A 26 2.50 3.17 10.63
C TYR A 26 2.62 4.65 10.27
N TYR A 27 1.47 5.31 10.15
CA TYR A 27 1.39 6.77 10.03
C TYR A 27 1.09 7.41 11.39
N GLY A 28 1.77 8.53 11.70
CA GLY A 28 1.58 9.29 12.93
C GLY A 28 2.40 8.76 14.09
N GLY A 29 1.81 7.92 14.95
CA GLY A 29 2.47 7.32 16.12
C GLY A 29 2.60 5.80 16.01
N LYS A 30 3.48 5.19 16.81
CA LYS A 30 3.74 3.74 16.78
C LYS A 30 2.45 2.93 17.00
N GLY A 31 2.20 1.97 16.10
CA GLY A 31 0.96 1.19 16.07
C GLY A 31 -0.26 1.95 15.50
N GLY A 32 -0.02 3.10 14.85
CA GLY A 32 -1.02 3.88 14.15
C GLY A 32 -1.53 3.19 12.86
N PRO A 33 -2.45 3.84 12.14
CA PRO A 33 -3.02 3.27 10.92
C PRO A 33 -1.98 3.14 9.81
N VAL A 34 -2.19 2.14 8.93
CA VAL A 34 -1.44 1.94 7.68
C VAL A 34 -2.15 2.54 6.47
N ASP A 35 -3.45 2.82 6.60
CA ASP A 35 -4.28 3.39 5.55
C ASP A 35 -4.52 4.88 5.78
N LYS A 36 -4.57 5.65 4.68
CA LYS A 36 -4.97 7.05 4.70
C LYS A 36 -5.88 7.35 3.52
N SER A 37 -7.10 7.79 3.84
CA SER A 37 -8.05 8.28 2.84
C SER A 37 -7.93 9.79 2.68
N VAL A 38 -8.04 10.27 1.44
CA VAL A 38 -8.07 11.69 1.11
C VAL A 38 -9.36 11.98 0.34
N THR A 39 -10.14 12.95 0.80
CA THR A 39 -11.34 13.42 0.10
C THR A 39 -10.98 14.52 -0.88
N ILE A 40 -11.41 14.37 -2.13
CA ILE A 40 -11.24 15.36 -3.19
C ILE A 40 -12.36 16.42 -3.05
N PRO A 41 -12.03 17.73 -3.05
CA PRO A 41 -13.04 18.78 -3.02
C PRO A 41 -13.83 18.82 -4.32
N SER A 42 -15.00 19.44 -4.31
CA SER A 42 -15.75 19.72 -5.54
C SER A 42 -14.93 20.60 -6.49
N PHE A 43 -14.93 20.25 -7.77
CA PHE A 43 -14.29 21.04 -8.83
C PHE A 43 -15.22 21.12 -10.06
N ALA A 44 -14.96 22.07 -10.95
CA ALA A 44 -15.70 22.22 -12.20
C ALA A 44 -14.89 21.63 -13.36
N ILE A 45 -15.56 20.93 -14.27
CA ILE A 45 -14.93 20.37 -15.47
C ILE A 45 -14.98 21.43 -16.58
N PRO A 46 -13.84 21.86 -17.14
CA PRO A 46 -13.82 22.75 -18.29
C PRO A 46 -14.45 22.08 -19.51
N SER A 47 -15.23 22.82 -20.30
CA SER A 47 -15.87 22.30 -21.52
C SER A 47 -14.89 22.07 -22.69
N THR A 48 -13.62 22.41 -22.51
CA THR A 48 -12.58 22.37 -23.55
C THR A 48 -11.60 21.21 -23.39
N ILE A 49 -11.80 20.34 -22.39
CA ILE A 49 -10.85 19.28 -22.04
C ILE A 49 -10.99 18.07 -22.97
N GLY A 50 -9.86 17.50 -23.39
CA GLY A 50 -9.81 16.30 -24.20
C GLY A 50 -9.88 15.01 -23.38
N THR A 51 -10.17 13.89 -24.04
CA THR A 51 -10.09 12.56 -23.41
C THR A 51 -8.66 12.28 -22.93
N GLY A 52 -8.51 11.82 -21.69
CA GLY A 52 -7.21 11.48 -21.09
C GLY A 52 -6.47 12.66 -20.44
N GLU A 53 -7.03 13.87 -20.45
CA GLU A 53 -6.41 15.01 -19.79
C GLU A 53 -6.71 15.05 -18.28
N LYS A 54 -5.73 15.48 -17.49
CA LYS A 54 -5.91 15.75 -16.06
C LYS A 54 -6.74 17.02 -15.87
N ILE A 55 -7.97 16.85 -15.39
CA ILE A 55 -8.92 17.96 -15.20
C ILE A 55 -8.77 18.65 -13.85
N TRP A 56 -8.17 17.96 -12.87
CA TRP A 56 -7.91 18.46 -11.54
C TRP A 56 -6.70 17.73 -10.96
N VAL A 57 -5.86 18.46 -10.20
CA VAL A 57 -4.71 17.91 -9.49
C VAL A 57 -4.68 18.52 -8.09
N SER A 58 -4.51 17.70 -7.07
CA SER A 58 -4.33 18.18 -5.71
C SER A 58 -2.99 18.90 -5.54
N PRO A 59 -2.85 19.77 -4.53
CA PRO A 59 -1.53 20.11 -4.02
C PRO A 59 -0.77 18.84 -3.59
N ILE A 60 0.55 18.90 -3.59
CA ILE A 60 1.39 17.77 -3.13
C ILE A 60 1.01 17.38 -1.70
N ILE A 61 0.62 16.11 -1.53
CA ILE A 61 0.26 15.54 -0.23
C ILE A 61 1.47 14.78 0.31
N LYS A 62 1.96 15.18 1.49
CA LYS A 62 3.04 14.47 2.19
C LYS A 62 2.46 13.60 3.30
N VAL A 63 2.76 12.31 3.27
CA VAL A 63 2.33 11.34 4.27
C VAL A 63 3.57 10.77 4.97
N PRO A 64 3.94 11.25 6.17
CA PRO A 64 5.03 10.66 6.95
C PRO A 64 4.69 9.26 7.46
N VAL A 65 5.26 8.25 6.83
CA VAL A 65 5.17 6.84 7.25
C VAL A 65 6.47 6.48 7.96
N TYR A 66 6.33 5.75 9.07
CA TYR A 66 7.45 5.19 9.82
C TYR A 66 7.35 3.67 9.74
N CYS A 67 8.46 2.99 9.47
CA CYS A 67 8.53 1.54 9.45
C CYS A 67 9.64 1.09 10.41
N ASP A 68 9.32 0.16 11.31
CA ASP A 68 10.28 -0.41 12.27
C ASP A 68 10.11 -1.93 12.40
N ASN A 69 10.87 -2.54 13.31
CA ASN A 69 10.79 -3.96 13.63
C ASN A 69 11.16 -4.89 12.45
N ASN A 70 12.20 -4.52 11.69
CA ASN A 70 12.78 -5.42 10.69
C ASN A 70 13.30 -6.68 11.40
N THR A 71 12.68 -7.82 11.10
CA THR A 71 13.06 -9.12 11.66
C THR A 71 14.06 -9.88 10.79
N GLN A 72 14.55 -9.25 9.71
CA GLN A 72 15.59 -9.87 8.89
C GLN A 72 16.93 -9.97 9.63
N PRO A 73 17.76 -10.97 9.30
CA PRO A 73 19.12 -11.06 9.82
C PRO A 73 19.93 -9.79 9.52
N ASP A 74 20.82 -9.40 10.44
CA ASP A 74 21.70 -8.23 10.32
C ASP A 74 22.28 -8.09 8.90
N GLY A 75 22.00 -6.96 8.25
CA GLY A 75 22.50 -6.63 6.91
C GLY A 75 21.61 -7.03 5.74
N GLN A 76 20.37 -7.46 5.98
CA GLN A 76 19.35 -7.65 4.94
C GLN A 76 18.26 -6.57 5.05
N ASP A 77 18.28 -5.66 4.09
CA ASP A 77 17.31 -4.58 3.97
C ASP A 77 15.95 -5.10 3.46
N GLU A 78 14.86 -4.72 4.11
CA GLU A 78 13.49 -4.94 3.61
C GLU A 78 12.97 -3.71 2.86
N LYS A 79 12.46 -3.93 1.64
CA LYS A 79 11.94 -2.85 0.78
C LYS A 79 10.54 -2.43 1.19
N ILE A 80 10.31 -1.12 1.22
CA ILE A 80 9.00 -0.55 1.50
C ILE A 80 8.28 -0.20 0.19
N ALA A 81 7.07 -0.72 0.02
CA ALA A 81 6.19 -0.36 -1.08
C ALA A 81 4.99 0.46 -0.57
N LEU A 82 4.56 1.44 -1.35
CA LEU A 82 3.30 2.14 -1.16
C LEU A 82 2.21 1.44 -1.98
N TRP A 83 1.17 0.95 -1.31
CA TRP A 83 0.02 0.38 -2.01
C TRP A 83 -0.96 1.49 -2.40
N VAL A 84 -1.16 1.70 -3.70
CA VAL A 84 -2.12 2.68 -4.23
C VAL A 84 -3.34 1.96 -4.79
N SER A 85 -4.53 2.47 -4.46
CA SER A 85 -5.78 1.91 -4.97
C SER A 85 -6.81 3.02 -5.21
N PRO A 86 -6.67 3.77 -6.31
CA PRO A 86 -7.64 4.80 -6.68
C PRO A 86 -9.00 4.14 -6.94
N GLN A 87 -10.03 4.52 -6.19
CA GLN A 87 -11.38 3.98 -6.36
C GLN A 87 -12.26 5.01 -7.04
N SER A 88 -12.91 4.64 -8.15
CA SER A 88 -13.94 5.47 -8.77
C SER A 88 -15.15 5.59 -7.86
N GLY A 89 -15.63 6.81 -7.67
CA GLY A 89 -16.92 7.05 -7.04
C GLY A 89 -18.04 6.68 -8.02
N ALA A 90 -19.14 6.14 -7.51
CA ALA A 90 -20.29 5.75 -8.34
C ALA A 90 -20.97 6.91 -9.09
N SER A 91 -20.60 8.16 -8.81
CA SER A 91 -21.28 9.36 -9.30
C SER A 91 -20.89 9.79 -10.71
N ASP A 92 -19.70 9.44 -11.22
CA ASP A 92 -19.22 9.93 -12.52
C ASP A 92 -18.40 8.88 -13.28
N PRO A 93 -19.02 8.09 -14.18
CA PRO A 93 -18.34 6.99 -14.89
C PRO A 93 -17.32 7.46 -15.93
N TYR A 94 -17.30 8.76 -16.26
CA TYR A 94 -16.38 9.36 -17.21
C TYR A 94 -15.13 9.94 -16.54
N LEU A 95 -15.07 9.94 -15.21
CA LEU A 95 -13.93 10.43 -14.45
C LEU A 95 -13.13 9.27 -13.88
N GLN A 96 -11.83 9.30 -14.14
CA GLN A 96 -10.89 8.33 -13.61
C GLN A 96 -10.09 8.98 -12.48
N PRO A 97 -10.25 8.53 -11.23
CA PRO A 97 -9.35 8.95 -10.17
C PRO A 97 -7.98 8.28 -10.36
N GLY A 98 -6.94 9.00 -9.97
CA GLY A 98 -5.58 8.51 -9.98
C GLY A 98 -4.73 9.21 -8.93
N ILE A 99 -3.54 8.68 -8.71
CA ILE A 99 -2.50 9.21 -7.83
C ILE A 99 -1.25 9.38 -8.67
N THR A 100 -0.61 10.55 -8.55
CA THR A 100 0.75 10.74 -9.06
C THR A 100 1.72 10.56 -7.89
N PHE A 101 2.59 9.55 -7.97
CA PHE A 101 3.65 9.30 -6.99
C PHE A 101 5.00 9.46 -7.66
N GLU A 102 5.86 10.35 -7.14
CA GLU A 102 7.21 10.62 -7.69
C GLU A 102 7.25 10.83 -9.21
N GLY A 103 6.19 11.41 -9.77
CA GLY A 103 6.05 11.70 -11.20
C GLY A 103 5.46 10.57 -12.05
N ALA A 104 5.21 9.38 -11.49
CA ALA A 104 4.49 8.29 -12.14
C ALA A 104 2.99 8.36 -11.83
N ASP A 105 2.15 8.12 -12.84
CA ASP A 105 0.70 8.13 -12.71
C ASP A 105 0.16 6.71 -12.52
N HIS A 106 -0.69 6.55 -11.50
CA HIS A 106 -1.40 5.31 -11.18
C HIS A 106 -2.90 5.61 -11.14
N ASP A 107 -3.68 4.96 -11.99
CA ASP A 107 -5.13 5.18 -12.11
C ASP A 107 -5.95 3.96 -11.63
N ALA A 108 -7.27 4.11 -11.64
CA ALA A 108 -8.19 3.06 -11.25
C ALA A 108 -8.28 1.87 -12.23
N GLU A 109 -7.79 1.99 -13.47
CA GLU A 109 -7.82 0.90 -14.46
C GLU A 109 -6.69 -0.11 -14.23
N GLY A 110 -5.54 0.36 -13.73
CA GLY A 110 -4.40 -0.49 -13.37
C GLY A 110 -4.63 -1.42 -12.18
N GLY A 111 -5.70 -1.18 -11.42
CA GLY A 111 -5.98 -1.90 -10.18
C GLY A 111 -5.04 -1.50 -9.04
N PRO A 112 -5.09 -2.22 -7.90
CA PRO A 112 -4.19 -1.93 -6.80
C PRO A 112 -2.74 -2.23 -7.18
N ASP A 113 -1.87 -1.23 -7.04
CA ASP A 113 -0.46 -1.28 -7.47
C ASP A 113 0.49 -1.05 -6.29
N ALA A 114 1.57 -1.83 -6.24
CA ALA A 114 2.67 -1.65 -5.30
C ALA A 114 3.71 -0.74 -5.93
N VAL A 115 3.80 0.48 -5.42
CA VAL A 115 4.78 1.47 -5.88
C VAL A 115 6.04 1.37 -5.02
N ASP A 116 7.19 1.12 -5.64
CA ASP A 116 8.48 1.12 -4.94
C ASP A 116 8.78 2.53 -4.41
N THR A 117 8.96 2.65 -3.10
CA THR A 117 9.28 3.94 -2.46
C THR A 117 10.77 4.26 -2.51
N GLY A 118 11.60 3.30 -2.92
CA GLY A 118 13.06 3.37 -2.81
C GLY A 118 13.58 3.39 -1.38
N GLN A 119 12.70 3.20 -0.37
CA GLN A 119 13.09 3.14 1.03
C GLN A 119 13.31 1.68 1.46
N CYS A 120 14.27 1.52 2.36
CA CYS A 120 14.59 0.26 3.00
C CYS A 120 14.58 0.44 4.52
N VAL A 121 14.27 -0.62 5.25
CA VAL A 121 14.52 -0.73 6.69
C VAL A 121 15.51 -1.85 6.91
N GLY A 122 16.56 -1.55 7.69
CA GLY A 122 17.62 -2.48 8.10
C GLY A 122 17.56 -2.81 9.58
#